data_AF-A0A1H8R360-F1
#
_entry.id   AF-A0A1H8R360-F1
#
_cell.length_a   1.000
_cell.length_b   1.000
_cell.length_c   1.000
_cell.angle_alpha   90.00
_cell.angle_beta   90.00
_cell.angle_gamma   90.00
#
_symmetry.space_group_name_H-M   'P 1'
#
loop_
_entity.id
_entity.type
_entity.pdbx_description
1 polymer ?
#
loop_
_entity_poly.entity_id
_entity_poly.type
_entity_poly.pdbx_seq_one_letter_code
_entity_poly.pdbx_strand_id
1 'polypeptide(L)' 'MISKAKMTELSQTENMAYFRADLCVYSPESYTLEEKRDICNDMISTSKAVLDAMREDFDQFCPGCPSQAP' A
#
# COMPACT_ATOMS: atom_id res chain seq x y z
N MET A 1 -0.87 7.68 -16.95
CA MET A 1 -0.89 6.26 -17.35
C MET A 1 0.15 5.47 -16.58
N ILE A 2 -0.25 4.92 -15.44
CA ILE A 2 0.54 3.96 -14.66
C ILE A 2 0.86 2.74 -15.53
N SER A 3 2.11 2.31 -15.55
CA SER A 3 2.49 1.12 -16.32
C SER A 3 2.02 -0.15 -15.60
N LYS A 4 1.71 -1.21 -16.38
CA LYS A 4 1.36 -2.52 -15.82
C LYS A 4 2.46 -3.05 -14.89
N ALA A 5 3.73 -2.80 -15.23
CA ALA A 5 4.87 -3.20 -14.41
C ALA A 5 4.88 -2.48 -13.05
N LYS A 6 4.73 -1.15 -13.04
CA LYS A 6 4.66 -0.34 -11.81
C LYS A 6 3.47 -0.77 -10.94
N MET A 7 2.30 -0.99 -11.55
CA MET A 7 1.12 -1.45 -10.81
C MET A 7 1.34 -2.84 -10.21
N THR A 8 1.97 -3.76 -10.96
CA THR A 8 2.28 -5.11 -10.49
C THR A 8 3.25 -5.09 -9.32
N GLU A 9 4.29 -4.26 -9.40
CA GLU A 9 5.27 -4.10 -8.31
C GLU A 9 4.60 -3.57 -7.04
N LEU A 10 3.82 -2.48 -7.13
CA LEU A 10 3.09 -1.92 -5.99
C LEU A 10 2.15 -2.94 -5.35
N SER A 11 1.39 -3.69 -6.15
CA SER A 11 0.51 -4.74 -5.65
C SER A 11 1.28 -5.91 -5.02
N GLN A 12 2.46 -6.27 -5.53
CA GLN A 12 3.30 -7.30 -4.92
C GLN A 12 3.84 -6.85 -3.57
N THR A 13 4.32 -5.61 -3.47
CA THR A 13 4.80 -5.04 -2.20
C THR A 13 3.68 -4.97 -1.17
N GLU A 14 2.49 -4.53 -1.55
CA GLU A 14 1.31 -4.53 -0.67
C GLU A 14 0.96 -5.94 -0.20
N ASN A 15 0.83 -6.89 -1.11
CA ASN A 15 0.53 -8.28 -0.75
C ASN A 15 1.56 -8.88 0.22
N MET A 16 2.84 -8.56 0.05
CA MET A 16 3.88 -9.01 0.97
C MET A 16 3.75 -8.41 2.38
N ALA A 17 3.33 -7.14 2.49
CA ALA A 17 3.07 -6.50 3.78
C ALA A 17 1.87 -7.14 4.50
N TYR A 18 0.78 -7.40 3.78
CA TYR A 18 -0.37 -8.12 4.32
C TYR A 18 -0.03 -9.56 4.73
N PHE A 19 0.75 -10.28 3.93
CA PHE A 19 1.21 -11.63 4.28
C PHE A 19 2.05 -11.64 5.56
N ARG A 20 2.94 -10.64 5.74
CA ARG A 20 3.68 -10.48 7.00
C ARG A 20 2.76 -10.22 8.19
N ALA A 21 1.70 -9.44 8.00
CA ALA A 21 0.69 -9.23 9.03
C ALA A 21 -0.03 -10.53 9.39
N ASP A 22 -0.41 -11.35 8.41
CA ASP A 22 -1.02 -12.67 8.66
C ASP A 22 -0.09 -13.58 9.47
N LEU A 23 1.21 -13.62 9.13
CA LEU A 23 2.21 -14.38 9.90
C LEU A 23 2.34 -13.86 11.34
N CYS A 24 2.30 -12.53 11.53
CA CYS A 24 2.33 -11.92 12.85
C CYS A 24 1.08 -12.23 13.67
N VAL A 25 -0.10 -12.31 13.06
CA VAL A 25 -1.35 -12.69 13.73
C VAL A 25 -1.33 -14.17 14.13
N TYR A 26 -0.74 -15.02 13.29
CA TYR A 26 -0.63 -16.45 13.57
C TYR A 26 0.31 -16.77 14.75
N SER A 27 1.42 -16.03 14.88
CA SER A 27 2.36 -16.19 16.00
C SER A 27 2.83 -14.84 16.53
N PRO A 28 2.00 -14.14 17.32
CA PRO A 28 2.32 -12.81 17.80
C PRO A 28 3.48 -12.80 18.79
N GLU A 29 3.76 -13.89 19.49
CA GLU A 29 4.90 -14.01 20.43
C GLU A 29 6.24 -14.03 19.72
N SER A 30 6.27 -14.37 18.43
CA SER A 30 7.48 -14.42 17.60
C SER A 30 7.94 -13.04 17.12
N TYR A 31 7.19 -11.98 17.43
CA TYR A 31 7.49 -10.61 16.99
C TYR A 31 7.53 -9.65 18.18
N THR A 32 8.54 -8.78 18.17
CA THR A 32 8.65 -7.66 19.10
C THR A 32 7.58 -6.60 18.83
N LEU A 33 7.37 -5.69 19.79
CA LEU A 33 6.47 -4.55 19.59
C LEU A 33 6.93 -3.62 18.44
N GLU A 34 8.24 -3.50 18.25
CA GLU A 34 8.83 -2.74 17.16
C GLU A 34 8.53 -3.39 15.80
N GLU A 35 8.76 -4.69 15.66
CA GLU A 35 8.45 -5.39 14.41
C GLU A 35 6.95 -5.37 14.09
N LYS A 36 6.08 -5.49 15.11
CA LYS A 36 4.63 -5.35 14.95
C LYS A 36 4.25 -3.96 14.44
N ARG A 37 4.83 -2.91 15.01
CA ARG A 37 4.63 -1.52 14.56
C ARG A 37 5.06 -1.37 13.10
N ASP A 38 6.22 -1.90 12.75
CA ASP A 38 6.77 -1.77 11.40
C ASP A 38 5.93 -2.53 10.38
N ILE A 39 5.41 -3.71 10.70
CA ILE A 39 4.44 -4.44 9.85
C ILE A 39 3.18 -3.59 9.61
N CYS A 40 2.63 -2.95 10.65
CA CYS A 40 1.47 -2.06 10.48
C CYS A 40 1.79 -0.85 9.60
N ASN A 41 2.97 -0.24 9.80
CA ASN A 41 3.42 0.89 8.98
C ASN A 41 3.64 0.48 7.52
N ASP A 42 4.22 -0.70 7.29
CA ASP A 42 4.43 -1.26 5.96
C ASP A 42 3.08 -1.39 5.24
N MET A 43 2.08 -2.04 5.85
CA MET A 43 0.73 -2.17 5.26
C MET A 43 0.15 -0.81 4.85
N ILE A 44 0.16 0.17 5.76
CA ILE A 44 -0.37 1.51 5.51
C ILE A 44 0.38 2.18 4.36
N SER A 45 1.71 2.12 4.40
CA SER A 45 2.57 2.77 3.40
C SER A 45 2.37 2.17 2.01
N THR A 46 2.25 0.84 1.91
CA THR A 46 2.08 0.14 0.64
C THR A 46 0.69 0.36 0.05
N SER A 47 -0.37 0.32 0.87
CA SER A 47 -1.72 0.62 0.41
C SER A 47 -1.86 2.07 -0.02
N LYS A 48 -1.24 3.00 0.71
CA LYS A 48 -1.18 4.40 0.30
C LYS A 48 -0.46 4.55 -1.04
N ALA A 49 0.66 3.85 -1.25
CA ALA A 49 1.40 3.93 -2.51
C ALA A 49 0.59 3.43 -3.72
N VAL A 50 -0.21 2.36 -3.54
CA VAL A 50 -1.15 1.88 -4.56
C VAL A 50 -2.20 2.95 -4.87
N LEU A 51 -2.85 3.50 -3.85
CA LEU A 51 -3.90 4.53 -4.00
C LEU A 51 -3.36 5.82 -4.63
N ASP A 52 -2.19 6.29 -4.20
CA ASP A 52 -1.53 7.47 -4.75
C ASP A 52 -1.24 7.26 -6.23
N ALA A 53 -0.74 6.08 -6.62
CA ALA A 53 -0.44 5.78 -8.01
C ALA A 53 -1.70 5.69 -8.88
N MET A 54 -2.82 5.18 -8.34
CA MET A 54 -4.13 5.22 -9.01
C MET A 54 -4.66 6.64 -9.15
N ARG A 55 -4.49 7.48 -8.12
CA ARG A 55 -4.91 8.89 -8.12
C ARG A 55 -4.12 9.71 -9.14
N GLU A 56 -2.80 9.58 -9.15
CA GLU A 56 -1.92 10.21 -10.15
C GLU A 56 -2.32 9.82 -11.57
N ASP A 57 -2.69 8.55 -11.76
CA ASP A 57 -3.16 8.07 -13.05
C ASP A 57 -4.46 8.76 -13.47
N PHE A 58 -5.44 8.81 -12.57
CA PHE A 58 -6.73 9.48 -12.79
C PHE A 58 -6.57 10.98 -13.09
N ASP A 59 -5.74 11.69 -12.33
CA ASP A 59 -5.50 13.12 -12.52
C ASP A 59 -4.91 13.43 -13.91
N GLN A 60 -4.12 12.51 -14.48
CA GLN A 60 -3.61 12.64 -15.86
C GLN A 60 -4.69 12.44 -16.92
N PHE A 61 -5.75 11.66 -16.63
CA PHE A 61 -6.88 11.46 -17.54
C PHE A 61 -7.94 12.56 -17.44
N CYS A 62 -8.04 13.26 -16.31
CA CYS A 62 -9.00 14.33 -16.10
C CYS A 62 -8.33 15.63 -15.60
N PRO A 63 -7.57 16.34 -16.46
CA PRO A 63 -6.92 17.59 -16.10
C PRO A 63 -7.98 18.67 -15.85
N GLY A 64 -8.34 18.87 -14.57
CA GLY A 64 -9.30 19.88 -14.14
C GLY A 64 -10.42 19.36 -13.22
N CYS A 65 -10.51 18.07 -12.96
CA CYS A 65 -11.42 17.55 -11.94
C CYS A 65 -10.88 17.90 -10.55
N PRO A 66 -11.66 18.52 -9.64
CA PRO A 66 -11.20 18.77 -8.29
C PRO A 66 -11.05 17.42 -7.57
N SER A 67 -9.82 16.95 -7.35
CA SER A 67 -9.56 15.72 -6.58
C SER A 67 -9.75 15.90 -5.07
N GLN A 68 -10.50 16.91 -4.65
CA GLN A 68 -10.81 17.22 -3.25
C GLN A 68 -12.30 17.02 -2.99
N ALA A 69 -12.66 15.86 -2.44
CA ALA A 69 -13.76 15.81 -1.48
C ALA A 69 -13.16 16.11 -0.09
N PRO A 70 -13.88 16.85 0.78
CA PRO A 70 -13.38 17.38 2.05
C PRO A 70 -12.96 16.30 3.05
#